data_AF-A0A519KQG6-F1
#
_entry.id   AF-A0A519KQG6-F1
#
_cell.length_a   1.000
_cell.length_b   1.000
_cell.length_c   1.000
_cell.angle_alpha   90.00
_cell.angle_beta   90.00
_cell.angle_gamma   90.00
#
_symmetry.space_group_name_H-M   'P 1'
#
loop_
_entity.id
_entity.type
_entity.pdbx_description
1 polymer ?
#
loop_
_entity_poly.entity_id
_entity_poly.type
_entity_poly.pdbx_seq_one_letter_code
_entity_poly.pdbx_strand_id
1 'polypeptide(L)'
;MKKTFTLLLFVLSIIINAQQVISDTAQVIIPNRFNNPEMMDRPYVIMISADGFRYDYAEKYNAENLLKLSDEGVRAKAMIPSYPSITFPNHWSLITGLYPSHHGLVDNYFYDYGRKAKYAMNKKENAEDGSWYGGMPLWALAEKQGMISASLQWVGSSSDAGGARPTYYYPYHEKFTPSEKVDKVIRWLLLPEDQRPHFISLYFPEVDGAGHHFGPESKETETAVHLIDETIGDLVQIVSDLGLENVNFIFVSDHGMIQVDGGNPLEIPQLLNDKNRFDYYNSQSLLRVHVKNPKEVKSVFKELKMNKTGDYEVYLDKKLPGYLHFAAKDDRYNRIGQILLIPKAPKIFLEKGQKTSAGKHGYDPKLVPEMKSTFYAWGPAFRNNQVINEFENVNVYPLVAEILDLKINEKTDGKLNTLKPILQLKK
;
A
#
# COMPACT_ATOMS: atom_id res chain seq x y z
N MET A 1 -0.75 40.52 67.19
CA MET A 1 0.65 40.68 66.73
C MET A 1 0.83 39.93 65.42
N LYS A 2 1.75 40.40 64.59
CA LYS A 2 1.81 40.31 63.13
C LYS A 2 1.80 38.91 62.53
N LYS A 3 1.01 38.77 61.46
CA LYS A 3 1.13 37.80 60.37
C LYS A 3 2.53 37.86 59.76
N THR A 4 3.11 36.71 59.43
CA THR A 4 4.02 36.59 58.27
C THR A 4 3.86 35.20 57.67
N PHE A 5 3.15 35.17 56.55
CA PHE A 5 3.17 34.11 55.55
C PHE A 5 4.51 34.21 54.82
N THR A 6 5.28 33.13 54.76
CA THR A 6 6.36 32.99 53.76
C THR A 6 5.97 31.84 52.85
N LEU A 7 5.30 32.21 51.76
CA LEU A 7 4.96 31.36 50.63
C LEU A 7 6.25 31.12 49.84
N LEU A 8 6.90 29.96 50.04
CA LEU A 8 7.96 29.51 49.14
C LEU A 8 7.28 28.89 47.91
N LEU A 9 7.18 29.69 46.84
CA LEU A 9 6.76 29.23 45.52
C LEU A 9 7.79 28.22 44.99
N PHE A 10 7.46 26.93 45.05
CA PHE A 10 8.07 25.93 44.18
C PHE A 10 7.50 26.15 42.77
N VAL A 11 8.21 26.92 41.95
CA VAL A 11 8.04 26.86 40.49
C VAL A 11 8.74 25.57 40.05
N LEU A 12 8.01 24.46 40.10
CA LEU A 12 8.41 23.26 39.40
C LEU A 12 8.07 23.49 37.92
N SER A 13 9.01 24.08 37.19
CA SER A 13 8.98 24.12 35.74
C SER A 13 8.95 22.69 35.22
N ILE A 14 7.77 22.23 34.83
CA ILE A 14 7.58 21.00 34.07
C ILE A 14 8.18 21.28 32.69
N ILE A 15 9.46 20.98 32.54
CA ILE A 15 10.05 20.76 31.22
C ILE A 15 9.45 19.44 30.75
N ILE A 16 8.35 19.53 30.00
CA ILE A 16 7.92 18.44 29.14
C ILE A 16 9.04 18.28 28.12
N ASN A 17 9.94 17.35 28.38
CA ASN A 17 10.81 16.80 27.35
C ASN A 17 9.89 16.11 26.34
N ALA A 18 9.41 16.87 25.35
CA ALA A 18 9.08 16.27 24.08
C ALA A 18 10.39 15.72 23.54
N GLN A 19 10.70 14.46 23.89
CA GLN A 19 11.67 13.70 23.13
C GLN A 19 11.13 13.67 21.70
N GLN A 20 11.61 14.58 20.86
CA GLN A 20 11.51 14.39 19.43
C GLN A 20 12.17 13.05 19.17
N VAL A 21 11.36 12.03 18.90
CA VAL A 21 11.86 10.74 18.44
C VAL A 21 12.69 11.07 17.21
N ILE A 22 14.00 10.94 17.31
CA ILE A 22 14.90 11.15 16.19
C ILE A 22 14.58 10.01 15.21
N SER A 23 13.68 10.28 14.26
CA SER A 23 13.44 9.34 13.18
C SER A 23 14.72 9.25 12.36
N ASP A 24 15.25 8.03 12.28
CA ASP A 24 16.42 7.70 11.51
C ASP A 24 16.11 7.93 10.02
N THR A 25 16.89 8.80 9.39
CA THR A 25 16.78 9.13 7.96
C THR A 25 17.95 8.55 7.17
N ALA A 26 18.81 7.77 7.83
CA ALA A 26 19.94 7.15 7.20
C ALA A 26 19.48 6.05 6.23
N GLN A 27 20.23 5.93 5.16
CA GLN A 27 20.15 4.77 4.29
C GLN A 27 20.70 3.55 5.02
N VAL A 28 20.03 2.41 4.85
CA VAL A 28 20.61 1.11 5.17
C VAL A 28 21.20 0.51 3.90
N ILE A 29 22.43 0.01 4.01
CA ILE A 29 23.14 -0.69 2.94
C ILE A 29 23.48 -2.09 3.44
N ILE A 30 23.04 -3.13 2.71
CA ILE A 30 23.49 -4.49 2.98
C ILE A 30 24.87 -4.68 2.32
N PRO A 31 25.94 -4.93 3.08
CA PRO A 31 27.29 -4.95 2.53
C PRO A 31 27.54 -6.18 1.66
N ASN A 32 28.56 -6.09 0.79
CA ASN A 32 29.08 -7.18 -0.05
C ASN A 32 28.04 -7.78 -1.01
N ARG A 33 27.17 -6.93 -1.59
CA ARG A 33 26.26 -7.32 -2.66
C ARG A 33 26.60 -6.56 -3.94
N PHE A 34 26.66 -7.29 -5.04
CA PHE A 34 26.97 -6.79 -6.38
C PHE A 34 26.06 -7.49 -7.39
N ASN A 35 25.79 -6.84 -8.52
CA ASN A 35 25.15 -7.46 -9.66
C ASN A 35 26.04 -8.59 -10.16
N ASN A 36 25.45 -9.76 -10.38
CA ASN A 36 26.11 -10.81 -11.13
C ASN A 36 26.37 -10.33 -12.56
N PRO A 37 27.42 -10.82 -13.24
CA PRO A 37 27.72 -10.40 -14.61
C PRO A 37 26.53 -10.56 -15.58
N GLU A 38 25.72 -11.61 -15.40
CA GLU A 38 24.51 -11.88 -16.20
C GLU A 38 23.36 -10.87 -15.98
N MET A 39 23.45 -10.07 -14.92
CA MET A 39 22.44 -9.07 -14.54
C MET A 39 22.80 -7.67 -15.03
N MET A 40 24.08 -7.38 -15.32
CA MET A 40 24.55 -6.03 -15.65
C MET A 40 23.91 -5.47 -16.92
N ASP A 41 23.65 -6.31 -17.93
CA ASP A 41 23.00 -5.89 -19.18
C ASP A 41 21.46 -5.90 -19.11
N ARG A 42 20.87 -6.17 -17.94
CA ARG A 42 19.41 -6.26 -17.79
C ARG A 42 18.77 -4.87 -17.71
N PRO A 43 17.50 -4.72 -18.14
CA PRO A 43 16.81 -3.45 -18.03
C PRO A 43 16.73 -2.95 -16.59
N TYR A 44 16.57 -1.63 -16.43
CA TYR A 44 16.22 -1.01 -15.17
C TYR A 44 14.69 -0.87 -15.08
N VAL A 45 14.12 -1.08 -13.89
CA VAL A 45 12.72 -0.79 -13.57
C VAL A 45 12.66 0.10 -12.35
N ILE A 46 12.05 1.28 -12.52
CA ILE A 46 11.70 2.21 -11.45
C ILE A 46 10.18 2.14 -11.25
N MET A 47 9.77 1.44 -10.20
CA MET A 47 8.37 1.26 -9.83
C MET A 47 7.98 2.29 -8.78
N ILE A 48 7.02 3.14 -9.12
CA ILE A 48 6.64 4.33 -8.35
C ILE A 48 5.21 4.15 -7.88
N SER A 49 4.98 4.22 -6.57
CA SER A 49 3.63 4.25 -5.99
C SER A 49 3.31 5.63 -5.44
N ALA A 50 2.24 6.24 -5.94
CA ALA A 50 1.60 7.37 -5.31
C ALA A 50 0.35 6.89 -4.56
N ASP A 51 0.41 6.86 -3.23
CA ASP A 51 -0.65 6.35 -2.36
C ASP A 51 -1.95 7.11 -2.61
N GLY A 52 -3.06 6.38 -2.74
CA GLY A 52 -4.38 6.99 -2.94
C GLY A 52 -4.61 7.75 -4.26
N PHE A 53 -3.69 7.65 -5.22
CA PHE A 53 -3.81 8.26 -6.55
C PHE A 53 -4.88 7.53 -7.40
N ARG A 54 -6.11 8.00 -7.22
CA ARG A 54 -7.32 7.52 -7.90
C ARG A 54 -7.17 7.57 -9.42
N TYR A 55 -7.75 6.58 -10.10
CA TYR A 55 -7.58 6.34 -11.53
C TYR A 55 -7.87 7.54 -12.45
N ASP A 56 -8.72 8.48 -12.03
CA ASP A 56 -9.16 9.64 -12.80
C ASP A 56 -8.36 10.92 -12.49
N TYR A 57 -7.53 10.95 -11.45
CA TYR A 57 -6.93 12.21 -10.96
C TYR A 57 -6.02 12.89 -11.97
N ALA A 58 -5.24 12.14 -12.76
CA ALA A 58 -4.35 12.75 -13.74
C ALA A 58 -5.13 13.53 -14.80
N GLU A 59 -6.20 12.94 -15.34
CA GLU A 59 -7.11 13.59 -16.30
C GLU A 59 -7.91 14.72 -15.65
N LYS A 60 -8.47 14.45 -14.46
CA LYS A 60 -9.33 15.38 -13.73
C LYS A 60 -8.61 16.69 -13.40
N TYR A 61 -7.35 16.60 -13.01
CA TYR A 61 -6.55 17.73 -12.55
C TYR A 61 -5.50 18.17 -13.57
N ASN A 62 -5.49 17.62 -14.79
CA ASN A 62 -4.50 17.97 -15.83
C ASN A 62 -3.04 17.82 -15.33
N ALA A 63 -2.70 16.62 -14.87
CA ALA A 63 -1.33 16.23 -14.52
C ALA A 63 -0.51 16.05 -15.80
N GLU A 64 0.06 17.15 -16.32
CA GLU A 64 0.63 17.24 -17.67
C GLU A 64 1.75 16.23 -17.91
N ASN A 65 2.64 16.03 -16.93
CA ASN A 65 3.79 15.14 -17.09
C ASN A 65 3.34 13.68 -17.16
N LEU A 66 2.52 13.25 -16.21
CA LEU A 66 1.99 11.89 -16.16
C LEU A 66 1.14 11.58 -17.38
N LEU A 67 0.28 12.51 -17.82
CA LEU A 67 -0.52 12.34 -19.03
C LEU A 67 0.38 12.17 -20.25
N LYS A 68 1.35 13.08 -20.47
CA LYS A 68 2.30 12.99 -21.58
C LYS A 68 3.09 11.67 -21.57
N LEU A 69 3.68 11.31 -20.44
CA LEU A 69 4.47 10.09 -20.28
C LEU A 69 3.63 8.84 -20.55
N SER A 70 2.38 8.83 -20.07
CA SER A 70 1.46 7.71 -20.25
C SER A 70 0.93 7.60 -21.68
N ASP A 71 0.75 8.72 -22.38
CA ASP A 71 0.35 8.76 -23.80
C ASP A 71 1.50 8.28 -24.70
N GLU A 72 2.74 8.63 -24.38
CA GLU A 72 3.92 8.11 -25.07
C GLU A 72 4.18 6.63 -24.76
N GLY A 73 3.59 6.09 -23.69
CA GLY A 73 3.70 4.69 -23.25
C GLY A 73 2.37 3.94 -23.23
N VAL A 74 2.06 3.35 -22.08
CA VAL A 74 0.85 2.57 -21.81
C VAL A 74 0.12 3.14 -20.61
N ARG A 75 -1.20 3.25 -20.72
CA ARG A 75 -2.09 3.50 -19.57
C ARG A 75 -3.26 2.55 -19.53
N ALA A 76 -3.69 2.19 -18.33
CA ALA A 76 -4.94 1.47 -18.15
C ALA A 76 -6.10 2.45 -17.91
N LYS A 77 -7.30 2.08 -18.35
CA LYS A 77 -8.54 2.78 -17.94
C LYS A 77 -8.66 2.88 -16.42
N ALA A 78 -8.23 1.83 -15.73
CA ALA A 78 -8.00 1.80 -14.30
C ALA A 78 -7.25 0.52 -13.91
N MET A 79 -6.56 0.53 -12.79
CA MET A 79 -6.17 -0.70 -12.09
C MET A 79 -7.19 -0.97 -10.98
N ILE A 80 -7.52 -2.25 -10.78
CA ILE A 80 -8.45 -2.72 -9.75
C ILE A 80 -7.62 -3.23 -8.57
N PRO A 81 -7.63 -2.54 -7.42
CA PRO A 81 -6.99 -3.06 -6.21
C PRO A 81 -7.59 -4.38 -5.75
N SER A 82 -6.82 -5.13 -4.99
CA SER A 82 -7.33 -6.26 -4.23
C SER A 82 -8.19 -5.80 -3.05
N TYR A 83 -9.17 -6.62 -2.65
CA TYR A 83 -10.02 -6.30 -1.50
C TYR A 83 -9.41 -6.81 -0.18
N PRO A 84 -9.46 -6.01 0.91
CA PRO A 84 -9.93 -4.63 0.96
C PRO A 84 -8.93 -3.68 0.29
N SER A 85 -9.41 -2.59 -0.33
CA SER A 85 -8.58 -1.60 -1.02
C SER A 85 -7.85 -0.67 -0.04
N ILE A 86 -6.98 -1.27 0.79
CA ILE A 86 -6.23 -0.66 1.90
C ILE A 86 -4.74 -0.72 1.61
N THR A 87 -3.99 0.24 2.15
CA THR A 87 -2.58 0.52 1.85
C THR A 87 -1.64 -0.68 1.92
N PHE A 88 -1.40 -1.22 3.11
CA PHE A 88 -0.41 -2.30 3.27
C PHE A 88 -0.79 -3.56 2.47
N PRO A 89 -2.06 -4.02 2.49
CA PRO A 89 -2.49 -5.14 1.66
C PRO A 89 -2.17 -4.94 0.17
N ASN A 90 -2.47 -3.77 -0.39
CA ASN A 90 -2.35 -3.55 -1.85
C ASN A 90 -0.94 -3.22 -2.31
N HIS A 91 -0.16 -2.47 -1.53
CA HIS A 91 1.27 -2.32 -1.80
C HIS A 91 2.02 -3.65 -1.76
N TRP A 92 1.62 -4.57 -0.86
CA TRP A 92 2.19 -5.91 -0.82
C TRP A 92 1.69 -6.80 -1.96
N SER A 93 0.43 -6.66 -2.36
CA SER A 93 -0.12 -7.34 -3.55
C SER A 93 0.63 -6.95 -4.83
N LEU A 94 0.93 -5.66 -5.01
CA LEU A 94 1.70 -5.13 -6.14
C LEU A 94 3.11 -5.74 -6.22
N ILE A 95 3.77 -5.94 -5.07
CA ILE A 95 5.15 -6.43 -5.02
C ILE A 95 5.28 -7.95 -4.92
N THR A 96 4.19 -8.70 -4.69
CA THR A 96 4.23 -10.17 -4.58
C THR A 96 3.33 -10.91 -5.57
N GLY A 97 2.39 -10.21 -6.20
CA GLY A 97 1.40 -10.80 -7.10
C GLY A 97 0.42 -11.73 -6.40
N LEU A 98 0.22 -11.55 -5.09
CA LEU A 98 -0.70 -12.33 -4.27
C LEU A 98 -1.86 -11.46 -3.79
N TYR A 99 -3.03 -12.05 -3.58
CA TYR A 99 -4.14 -11.37 -2.90
C TYR A 99 -3.87 -11.24 -1.37
N PRO A 100 -4.54 -10.29 -0.67
CA PRO A 100 -4.43 -10.08 0.78
C PRO A 100 -4.50 -11.34 1.64
N SER A 101 -5.47 -12.20 1.38
CA SER A 101 -5.66 -13.48 2.09
C SER A 101 -4.53 -14.50 1.84
N HIS A 102 -3.82 -14.34 0.73
CA HIS A 102 -2.76 -15.26 0.27
C HIS A 102 -1.37 -14.85 0.76
N HIS A 103 -1.11 -13.56 0.92
CA HIS A 103 0.13 -13.06 1.53
C HIS A 103 -0.03 -12.69 3.02
N GLY A 104 -1.25 -12.73 3.56
CA GLY A 104 -1.50 -12.63 4.99
C GLY A 104 -1.60 -11.22 5.56
N LEU A 105 -1.37 -10.16 4.78
CA LEU A 105 -1.71 -8.80 5.19
C LEU A 105 -3.14 -8.51 4.74
N VAL A 106 -4.08 -8.75 5.63
CA VAL A 106 -5.52 -8.66 5.33
C VAL A 106 -6.11 -7.28 5.64
N ASP A 107 -5.36 -6.43 6.34
CA ASP A 107 -5.70 -5.06 6.74
C ASP A 107 -4.43 -4.38 7.30
N ASN A 108 -4.47 -3.08 7.57
CA ASN A 108 -3.41 -2.33 8.26
C ASN A 108 -3.29 -2.69 9.76
N TYR A 109 -4.36 -3.21 10.35
CA TYR A 109 -4.42 -3.67 11.74
C TYR A 109 -5.15 -5.01 11.82
N PHE A 110 -4.59 -6.03 12.46
CA PHE A 110 -5.28 -7.31 12.63
C PHE A 110 -4.69 -8.11 13.79
N TYR A 111 -5.28 -9.27 14.06
CA TYR A 111 -4.73 -10.22 15.02
C TYR A 111 -4.64 -11.60 14.40
N ASP A 112 -3.52 -12.24 14.65
CA ASP A 112 -3.28 -13.62 14.25
C ASP A 112 -3.46 -14.50 15.49
N TYR A 113 -4.55 -15.26 15.51
CA TYR A 113 -4.90 -16.13 16.63
C TYR A 113 -3.97 -17.34 16.78
N GLY A 114 -3.29 -17.75 15.70
CA GLY A 114 -2.27 -18.80 15.77
C GLY A 114 -0.99 -18.29 16.46
N ARG A 115 -0.59 -17.05 16.12
CA ARG A 115 0.58 -16.37 16.70
C ARG A 115 0.31 -15.73 18.06
N LYS A 116 -0.97 -15.52 18.39
CA LYS A 116 -1.44 -14.79 19.57
C LYS A 116 -0.91 -13.35 19.64
N ALA A 117 -0.72 -12.71 18.49
CA ALA A 117 -0.12 -11.38 18.40
C ALA A 117 -0.93 -10.45 17.49
N LYS A 118 -0.91 -9.15 17.83
CA LYS A 118 -1.51 -8.09 17.02
C LYS A 118 -0.48 -7.60 16.01
N TYR A 119 -0.97 -7.31 14.81
CA TYR A 119 -0.25 -6.55 13.80
C TYR A 119 -0.82 -5.14 13.74
N ALA A 120 0.06 -4.15 13.71
CA ALA A 120 -0.28 -2.76 13.47
C ALA A 120 0.80 -2.13 12.58
N MET A 121 0.42 -1.60 11.42
CA MET A 121 1.37 -1.07 10.44
C MET A 121 2.28 0.04 10.97
N ASN A 122 1.81 0.81 11.96
CA ASN A 122 2.54 1.92 12.56
C ASN A 122 3.49 1.49 13.70
N LYS A 123 3.59 0.18 13.96
CA LYS A 123 4.56 -0.39 14.90
C LYS A 123 5.76 -0.89 14.12
N LYS A 124 6.93 -0.29 14.38
CA LYS A 124 8.19 -0.65 13.70
C LYS A 124 8.48 -2.14 13.83
N GLU A 125 8.27 -2.71 15.02
CA GLU A 125 8.46 -4.15 15.26
C GLU A 125 7.56 -5.05 14.41
N ASN A 126 6.37 -4.61 14.04
CA ASN A 126 5.49 -5.36 13.12
C ASN A 126 5.87 -5.10 11.67
N ALA A 127 6.16 -3.85 11.32
CA ALA A 127 6.51 -3.44 9.97
C ALA A 127 7.80 -4.14 9.49
N GLU A 128 8.77 -4.34 10.38
CA GLU A 128 10.08 -4.95 10.06
C GLU A 128 10.15 -6.47 10.26
N ASP A 129 9.17 -7.08 10.93
CA ASP A 129 9.10 -8.53 11.13
C ASP A 129 8.51 -9.22 9.89
N GLY A 130 9.38 -9.75 9.04
CA GLY A 130 9.04 -10.43 7.79
C GLY A 130 8.14 -11.64 7.98
N SER A 131 8.04 -12.21 9.20
CA SER A 131 7.15 -13.34 9.44
C SER A 131 5.68 -12.98 9.26
N TRP A 132 5.29 -11.70 9.37
CA TRP A 132 3.91 -11.24 9.09
C TRP A 132 3.52 -11.39 7.61
N TYR A 133 4.50 -11.49 6.72
CA TYR A 133 4.33 -11.36 5.29
C TYR A 133 4.55 -12.71 4.60
N GLY A 134 3.63 -13.08 3.73
CA GLY A 134 3.76 -14.19 2.81
C GLY A 134 4.22 -13.76 1.42
N GLY A 135 4.72 -14.72 0.65
CA GLY A 135 5.17 -14.51 -0.73
C GLY A 135 6.58 -13.96 -0.86
N MET A 136 7.03 -13.91 -2.11
CA MET A 136 8.32 -13.35 -2.51
C MET A 136 8.12 -11.93 -3.05
N PRO A 137 8.60 -10.87 -2.36
CA PRO A 137 8.58 -9.52 -2.92
C PRO A 137 9.62 -9.39 -4.05
N LEU A 138 9.37 -8.50 -5.02
CA LEU A 138 10.25 -8.29 -6.20
C LEU A 138 11.71 -8.03 -5.85
N TRP A 139 11.98 -7.23 -4.81
CA TRP A 139 13.37 -7.01 -4.38
C TRP A 139 14.01 -8.31 -3.90
N ALA A 140 13.32 -9.12 -3.09
CA ALA A 140 13.88 -10.40 -2.64
C ALA A 140 14.06 -11.38 -3.80
N LEU A 141 13.15 -11.36 -4.79
CA LEU A 141 13.26 -12.14 -6.01
C LEU A 141 14.51 -11.77 -6.82
N ALA A 142 14.77 -10.46 -6.98
CA ALA A 142 15.92 -9.91 -7.67
C ALA A 142 17.23 -10.29 -6.94
N GLU A 143 17.29 -10.01 -5.65
CA GLU A 143 18.49 -10.23 -4.81
C GLU A 143 18.88 -11.72 -4.78
N LYS A 144 17.89 -12.62 -4.71
CA LYS A 144 18.13 -14.07 -4.76
C LYS A 144 18.58 -14.58 -6.12
N GLN A 145 18.39 -13.79 -7.17
CA GLN A 145 18.86 -14.09 -8.53
C GLN A 145 20.10 -13.26 -8.89
N GLY A 146 20.74 -12.61 -7.91
CA GLY A 146 21.99 -11.86 -8.09
C GLY A 146 21.81 -10.51 -8.77
N MET A 147 20.60 -9.95 -8.74
CA MET A 147 20.30 -8.60 -9.22
C MET A 147 20.12 -7.67 -8.02
N ILE A 148 20.81 -6.54 -8.04
CA ILE A 148 20.75 -5.54 -6.99
C ILE A 148 19.44 -4.76 -7.08
N SER A 149 18.84 -4.54 -5.92
CA SER A 149 17.60 -3.78 -5.77
C SER A 149 17.72 -2.68 -4.72
N ALA A 150 16.90 -1.64 -4.89
CA ALA A 150 16.76 -0.57 -3.93
C ALA A 150 15.29 -0.27 -3.63
N SER A 151 15.00 0.17 -2.41
CA SER A 151 13.66 0.60 -2.03
C SER A 151 13.68 1.88 -1.21
N LEU A 152 12.96 2.88 -1.69
CA LEU A 152 12.68 4.08 -0.94
C LEU A 152 11.27 3.98 -0.37
N GLN A 153 11.20 3.49 0.88
CA GLN A 153 10.01 3.53 1.73
C GLN A 153 8.79 2.74 1.21
N TRP A 154 8.95 1.81 0.26
CA TRP A 154 7.88 0.88 -0.10
C TRP A 154 7.46 0.02 1.11
N VAL A 155 6.16 -0.25 1.25
CA VAL A 155 5.62 -1.07 2.35
C VAL A 155 6.35 -2.41 2.47
N GLY A 156 6.85 -2.71 3.66
CA GLY A 156 7.53 -3.98 3.97
C GLY A 156 8.96 -4.08 3.45
N SER A 157 9.49 -3.08 2.74
CA SER A 157 10.87 -3.13 2.23
C SER A 157 11.96 -3.10 3.31
N SER A 158 11.64 -2.63 4.52
CA SER A 158 12.52 -2.71 5.69
C SER A 158 12.45 -4.07 6.42
N SER A 159 11.49 -4.92 6.06
CA SER A 159 11.34 -6.25 6.65
C SER A 159 12.25 -7.29 6.00
N ASP A 160 12.52 -8.40 6.69
CA ASP A 160 13.19 -9.57 6.12
C ASP A 160 12.23 -10.51 5.36
N ALA A 161 11.04 -10.04 5.00
CA ALA A 161 10.06 -10.79 4.22
C ALA A 161 10.67 -11.30 2.89
N GLY A 162 10.30 -12.52 2.51
CA GLY A 162 10.90 -13.19 1.37
C GLY A 162 12.37 -13.61 1.57
N GLY A 163 12.94 -13.41 2.76
CA GLY A 163 14.29 -13.84 3.12
C GLY A 163 15.43 -12.96 2.59
N ALA A 164 15.11 -11.81 1.97
CA ALA A 164 16.11 -10.83 1.55
C ALA A 164 15.51 -9.42 1.54
N ARG A 165 16.20 -8.48 2.20
CA ARG A 165 15.98 -7.04 2.05
C ARG A 165 16.58 -6.52 0.74
N PRO A 166 16.12 -5.38 0.21
CA PRO A 166 16.85 -4.66 -0.83
C PRO A 166 18.27 -4.36 -0.37
N THR A 167 19.23 -4.28 -1.30
CA THR A 167 20.61 -3.89 -0.99
C THR A 167 20.66 -2.47 -0.42
N TYR A 168 19.92 -1.54 -1.01
CA TYR A 168 19.79 -0.17 -0.52
C TYR A 168 18.35 0.11 -0.11
N TYR A 169 18.11 0.54 1.13
CA TYR A 169 16.77 0.96 1.49
C TYR A 169 16.73 2.05 2.56
N TYR A 170 15.61 2.76 2.59
CA TYR A 170 15.29 3.74 3.63
C TYR A 170 14.11 3.24 4.46
N PRO A 171 14.24 3.18 5.80
CA PRO A 171 13.09 2.99 6.69
C PRO A 171 12.03 4.08 6.50
N TYR A 172 10.77 3.74 6.73
CA TYR A 172 9.68 4.69 6.57
C TYR A 172 9.76 5.84 7.59
N HIS A 173 9.64 7.06 7.10
CA HIS A 173 9.40 8.27 7.86
C HIS A 173 8.88 9.39 6.93
N GLU A 174 8.19 10.37 7.49
CA GLU A 174 7.50 11.43 6.71
C GLU A 174 8.35 12.68 6.46
N LYS A 175 9.66 12.61 6.75
CA LYS A 175 10.56 13.77 6.67
C LYS A 175 11.08 14.09 5.27
N PHE A 176 11.12 13.13 4.35
CA PHE A 176 11.63 13.40 3.00
C PHE A 176 10.55 14.08 2.16
N THR A 177 10.93 15.21 1.58
CA THR A 177 10.18 15.83 0.49
C THR A 177 10.23 14.96 -0.77
N PRO A 178 9.26 15.10 -1.69
CA PRO A 178 9.29 14.35 -2.95
C PRO A 178 10.60 14.52 -3.74
N SER A 179 11.12 15.74 -3.83
CA SER A 179 12.40 16.04 -4.50
C SER A 179 13.60 15.34 -3.83
N GLU A 180 13.68 15.32 -2.50
CA GLU A 180 14.74 14.57 -1.81
C GLU A 180 14.68 13.06 -2.07
N LYS A 181 13.48 12.51 -2.34
CA LYS A 181 13.33 11.11 -2.75
C LYS A 181 13.88 10.88 -4.16
N VAL A 182 13.61 11.80 -5.09
CA VAL A 182 14.20 11.79 -6.45
C VAL A 182 15.72 11.80 -6.36
N ASP A 183 16.31 12.73 -5.60
CA ASP A 183 17.77 12.81 -5.41
C ASP A 183 18.40 11.48 -4.96
N LYS A 184 17.71 10.74 -4.08
CA LYS A 184 18.20 9.44 -3.58
C LYS A 184 18.17 8.37 -4.67
N VAL A 185 17.12 8.34 -5.49
CA VAL A 185 17.04 7.45 -6.66
C VAL A 185 18.15 7.78 -7.65
N ILE A 186 18.38 9.07 -7.93
CA ILE A 186 19.47 9.50 -8.83
C ILE A 186 20.84 9.08 -8.28
N ARG A 187 21.10 9.23 -6.98
CA ARG A 187 22.35 8.76 -6.36
C ARG A 187 22.56 7.26 -6.51
N TRP A 188 21.51 6.44 -6.45
CA TRP A 188 21.60 5.01 -6.74
C TRP A 188 21.95 4.73 -8.19
N LEU A 189 21.33 5.45 -9.12
CA LEU A 189 21.58 5.30 -10.55
C LEU A 189 22.99 5.77 -10.97
N LEU A 190 23.61 6.64 -10.19
CA LEU A 190 25.01 7.07 -10.40
C LEU A 190 26.06 6.10 -9.85
N LEU A 191 25.65 5.04 -9.15
CA LEU A 191 26.60 4.03 -8.66
C LEU A 191 27.30 3.31 -9.82
N PRO A 192 28.50 2.73 -9.56
CA PRO A 192 29.13 1.78 -10.48
C PRO A 192 28.16 0.69 -10.91
N GLU A 193 28.28 0.21 -12.15
CA GLU A 193 27.34 -0.75 -12.76
C GLU A 193 27.15 -2.03 -11.94
N ASP A 194 28.22 -2.54 -11.34
CA ASP A 194 28.19 -3.72 -10.46
C ASP A 194 27.47 -3.48 -9.13
N GLN A 195 27.19 -2.23 -8.76
CA GLN A 195 26.48 -1.83 -7.54
C GLN A 195 25.15 -1.13 -7.81
N ARG A 196 24.87 -0.79 -9.07
CA ARG A 196 23.68 -0.03 -9.45
C ARG A 196 22.43 -0.92 -9.37
N PRO A 197 21.38 -0.52 -8.63
CA PRO A 197 20.17 -1.33 -8.56
C PRO A 197 19.42 -1.34 -9.90
N HIS A 198 19.06 -2.53 -10.37
CA HIS A 198 18.21 -2.72 -11.55
C HIS A 198 16.73 -2.60 -11.22
N PHE A 199 16.33 -2.96 -10.00
CA PHE A 199 14.98 -2.76 -9.51
C PHE A 199 14.96 -1.68 -8.42
N ILE A 200 14.19 -0.61 -8.63
CA ILE A 200 14.01 0.47 -7.66
C ILE A 200 12.51 0.61 -7.38
N SER A 201 12.10 0.49 -6.12
CA SER A 201 10.74 0.79 -5.68
C SER A 201 10.68 2.10 -4.88
N LEU A 202 9.72 2.97 -5.19
CA LEU A 202 9.60 4.32 -4.63
C LEU A 202 8.16 4.60 -4.18
N TYR A 203 7.99 5.21 -3.01
CA TYR A 203 6.67 5.50 -2.40
C TYR A 203 6.45 6.97 -2.07
N PHE A 204 5.24 7.48 -2.35
CA PHE A 204 4.77 8.84 -2.13
C PHE A 204 3.41 8.87 -1.40
N PRO A 205 3.34 9.30 -0.12
CA PRO A 205 2.09 9.35 0.66
C PRO A 205 1.22 10.60 0.42
N GLU A 206 1.68 11.56 -0.38
CA GLU A 206 1.17 12.93 -0.38
C GLU A 206 -0.31 13.03 -0.82
N VAL A 207 -0.72 12.26 -1.83
CA VAL A 207 -2.08 12.30 -2.38
C VAL A 207 -3.09 11.64 -1.44
N ASP A 208 -2.78 10.47 -0.87
CA ASP A 208 -3.59 9.83 0.17
C ASP A 208 -3.75 10.73 1.41
N GLY A 209 -2.65 11.32 1.88
CA GLY A 209 -2.66 12.22 3.03
C GLY A 209 -3.59 13.42 2.83
N ALA A 210 -3.51 14.06 1.66
CA ALA A 210 -4.41 15.15 1.29
C ALA A 210 -5.87 14.69 1.15
N GLY A 211 -6.09 13.55 0.48
CA GLY A 211 -7.41 12.95 0.28
C GLY A 211 -8.10 12.58 1.59
N HIS A 212 -7.36 12.06 2.57
CA HIS A 212 -7.86 11.84 3.92
C HIS A 212 -8.18 13.16 4.64
N HIS A 213 -7.22 14.08 4.71
CA HIS A 213 -7.37 15.27 5.56
C HIS A 213 -8.43 16.24 5.04
N PHE A 214 -8.43 16.52 3.72
CA PHE A 214 -9.24 17.56 3.10
C PHE A 214 -10.39 17.00 2.24
N GLY A 215 -10.31 15.72 1.84
CA GLY A 215 -11.28 15.05 0.99
C GLY A 215 -10.78 14.91 -0.45
N PRO A 216 -11.20 13.87 -1.19
CA PRO A 216 -10.64 13.54 -2.53
C PRO A 216 -10.88 14.59 -3.62
N GLU A 217 -11.85 15.48 -3.40
CA GLU A 217 -12.27 16.52 -4.35
C GLU A 217 -11.77 17.92 -3.93
N SER A 218 -10.86 17.98 -2.96
CA SER A 218 -10.34 19.25 -2.40
C SER A 218 -9.22 19.85 -3.24
N LYS A 219 -9.01 21.16 -3.08
CA LYS A 219 -7.89 21.87 -3.73
C LYS A 219 -6.54 21.38 -3.22
N GLU A 220 -6.48 20.91 -1.99
CA GLU A 220 -5.30 20.32 -1.38
C GLU A 220 -4.95 18.96 -2.03
N THR A 221 -5.96 18.15 -2.38
CA THR A 221 -5.74 16.91 -3.13
C THR A 221 -5.28 17.19 -4.55
N GLU A 222 -5.90 18.15 -5.24
CA GLU A 222 -5.42 18.62 -6.55
C GLU A 222 -3.97 19.11 -6.48
N THR A 223 -3.61 19.89 -5.46
CA THR A 223 -2.24 20.39 -5.24
C THR A 223 -1.26 19.25 -5.02
N ALA A 224 -1.64 18.23 -4.24
CA ALA A 224 -0.81 17.03 -4.05
C ALA A 224 -0.63 16.24 -5.36
N VAL A 225 -1.67 16.16 -6.21
CA VAL A 225 -1.57 15.52 -7.52
C VAL A 225 -0.56 16.26 -8.41
N HIS A 226 -0.61 17.59 -8.48
CA HIS A 226 0.37 18.38 -9.23
C HIS A 226 1.79 18.27 -8.69
N LEU A 227 1.95 18.24 -7.36
CA LEU A 227 3.26 18.03 -6.74
C LEU A 227 3.88 16.70 -7.17
N ILE A 228 3.10 15.62 -7.18
CA ILE A 228 3.58 14.31 -7.65
C ILE A 228 3.83 14.34 -9.16
N ASP A 229 2.95 14.94 -9.95
CA ASP A 229 3.13 15.09 -11.40
C ASP A 229 4.46 15.75 -11.76
N GLU A 230 4.74 16.93 -11.18
CA GLU A 230 5.99 17.67 -11.36
C GLU A 230 7.20 16.83 -10.92
N THR A 231 7.11 16.20 -9.74
CA THR A 231 8.19 15.35 -9.21
C THR A 231 8.52 14.18 -10.13
N ILE A 232 7.51 13.53 -10.73
CA ILE A 232 7.73 12.41 -11.65
C ILE A 232 8.28 12.92 -12.99
N GLY A 233 7.82 14.07 -13.47
CA GLY A 233 8.41 14.74 -14.63
C GLY A 233 9.91 14.99 -14.45
N ASP A 234 10.29 15.60 -13.33
CA ASP A 234 11.69 15.85 -12.96
C ASP A 234 12.51 14.57 -12.88
N LEU A 235 11.99 13.54 -12.21
CA LEU A 235 12.66 12.24 -12.11
C LEU A 235 12.96 11.67 -13.50
N VAL A 236 11.96 11.62 -14.38
CA VAL A 236 12.13 11.04 -15.72
C VAL A 236 13.12 11.86 -16.54
N GLN A 237 13.04 13.19 -16.50
CA GLN A 237 13.96 14.07 -17.22
C GLN A 237 15.41 13.88 -16.74
N ILE A 238 15.65 13.89 -15.43
CA ILE A 238 17.00 13.71 -14.88
C ILE A 238 17.55 12.34 -15.24
N VAL A 239 16.75 11.27 -15.14
CA VAL A 239 17.18 9.91 -15.52
C VAL A 239 17.52 9.82 -17.00
N SER A 240 16.76 10.48 -17.88
CA SER A 240 17.08 10.58 -19.31
C SER A 240 18.44 11.27 -19.52
N ASP A 241 18.70 12.36 -18.79
CA ASP A 241 19.94 13.14 -18.89
C ASP A 241 21.17 12.40 -18.36
N LEU A 242 21.00 11.37 -17.53
CA LEU A 242 22.08 10.46 -17.13
C LEU A 242 22.61 9.60 -18.29
N GLY A 243 21.86 9.49 -19.39
CA GLY A 243 22.22 8.65 -20.55
C GLY A 243 22.14 7.15 -20.26
N LEU A 244 21.38 6.73 -19.24
CA LEU A 244 21.14 5.31 -18.98
C LEU A 244 20.18 4.73 -20.01
N GLU A 245 20.61 3.68 -20.68
CA GLU A 245 19.77 2.93 -21.61
C GLU A 245 18.81 1.99 -20.87
N ASN A 246 17.70 1.61 -21.51
CA ASN A 246 16.77 0.58 -21.03
C ASN A 246 16.18 0.82 -19.62
N VAL A 247 15.94 2.08 -19.26
CA VAL A 247 15.19 2.43 -18.04
C VAL A 247 13.69 2.44 -18.30
N ASN A 248 12.95 1.69 -17.50
CA ASN A 248 11.51 1.53 -17.59
C ASN A 248 10.86 2.03 -16.32
N PHE A 249 9.77 2.76 -16.47
CA PHE A 249 9.01 3.33 -15.36
C PHE A 249 7.63 2.69 -15.32
N ILE A 250 7.19 2.40 -14.10
CA ILE A 250 5.84 1.90 -13.84
C ILE A 250 5.28 2.73 -12.68
N PHE A 251 4.35 3.62 -13.00
CA PHE A 251 3.64 4.44 -12.05
C PHE A 251 2.31 3.77 -11.68
N VAL A 252 2.14 3.51 -10.39
CA VAL A 252 0.97 2.81 -9.85
C VAL A 252 0.40 3.57 -8.66
N SER A 253 -0.79 3.15 -8.27
CA SER A 253 -1.32 3.41 -6.94
C SER A 253 -1.99 2.16 -6.39
N ASP A 254 -2.00 2.05 -5.09
CA ASP A 254 -2.53 0.92 -4.33
C ASP A 254 -4.05 0.93 -4.19
N HIS A 255 -4.66 2.11 -4.08
CA HIS A 255 -6.11 2.32 -4.08
C HIS A 255 -6.50 3.73 -4.53
N GLY A 256 -7.80 3.96 -4.70
CA GLY A 256 -8.36 5.31 -4.84
C GLY A 256 -8.88 5.87 -3.50
N MET A 257 -9.79 6.84 -3.56
CA MET A 257 -10.30 7.57 -2.39
C MET A 257 -11.74 8.07 -2.64
N ILE A 258 -12.62 7.92 -1.64
CA ILE A 258 -14.00 8.45 -1.67
C ILE A 258 -14.25 9.37 -0.47
N GLN A 259 -15.07 10.41 -0.69
CA GLN A 259 -15.57 11.27 0.37
C GLN A 259 -16.49 10.45 1.30
N VAL A 260 -16.28 10.50 2.62
CA VAL A 260 -17.19 9.83 3.57
C VAL A 260 -18.36 10.71 3.94
N ASP A 261 -19.48 10.06 4.26
CA ASP A 261 -20.64 10.68 4.91
C ASP A 261 -20.36 10.84 6.42
N GLY A 262 -19.50 11.80 6.75
CA GLY A 262 -19.02 12.06 8.12
C GLY A 262 -20.09 12.54 9.11
N GLY A 263 -21.30 12.85 8.64
CA GLY A 263 -22.42 13.28 9.49
C GLY A 263 -23.28 12.13 10.03
N ASN A 264 -23.14 10.92 9.47
CA ASN A 264 -24.00 9.79 9.82
C ASN A 264 -23.26 8.44 9.74
N PRO A 265 -22.27 8.21 10.63
CA PRO A 265 -21.53 6.96 10.70
C PRO A 265 -22.39 5.82 11.28
N LEU A 266 -22.04 4.60 10.93
CA LEU A 266 -22.61 3.39 11.52
C LEU A 266 -21.95 3.13 12.88
N GLU A 267 -22.77 2.87 13.89
CA GLU A 267 -22.26 2.42 15.19
C GLU A 267 -21.82 0.95 15.13
N ILE A 268 -20.82 0.61 15.93
CA ILE A 268 -20.47 -0.79 16.17
C ILE A 268 -21.64 -1.45 16.92
N PRO A 269 -22.18 -2.60 16.44
CA PRO A 269 -23.26 -3.29 17.12
C PRO A 269 -22.95 -3.55 18.59
N GLN A 270 -23.84 -3.10 19.49
CA GLN A 270 -23.61 -3.13 20.95
C GLN A 270 -23.28 -4.53 21.49
N LEU A 271 -23.80 -5.58 20.86
CA LEU A 271 -23.47 -6.98 21.16
C LEU A 271 -21.95 -7.22 21.18
N LEU A 272 -21.20 -6.59 20.28
CA LEU A 272 -19.75 -6.76 20.11
C LEU A 272 -18.92 -6.07 21.21
N ASN A 273 -19.56 -5.33 22.13
CA ASN A 273 -18.89 -4.69 23.25
C ASN A 273 -18.55 -5.68 24.38
N ASP A 274 -19.15 -6.87 24.40
CA ASP A 274 -18.78 -7.93 25.34
C ASP A 274 -17.43 -8.53 24.96
N LYS A 275 -16.35 -7.99 25.55
CA LYS A 275 -14.98 -8.43 25.34
C LYS A 275 -14.70 -9.84 25.87
N ASN A 276 -15.58 -10.45 26.67
CA ASN A 276 -15.45 -11.85 27.09
C ASN A 276 -15.99 -12.81 26.01
N ARG A 277 -16.84 -12.33 25.11
CA ARG A 277 -17.44 -13.12 24.03
C ARG A 277 -16.84 -12.83 22.66
N PHE A 278 -16.40 -11.59 22.42
CA PHE A 278 -15.96 -11.13 21.11
C PHE A 278 -14.63 -10.39 21.16
N ASP A 279 -13.87 -10.54 20.08
CA ASP A 279 -12.93 -9.51 19.64
C ASP A 279 -13.41 -8.97 18.30
N TYR A 280 -13.15 -7.69 18.02
CA TYR A 280 -13.38 -7.13 16.69
C TYR A 280 -12.24 -6.19 16.29
N TYR A 281 -12.03 -6.07 14.98
CA TYR A 281 -11.04 -5.18 14.37
C TYR A 281 -11.75 -4.33 13.31
N ASN A 282 -11.69 -3.02 13.47
CA ASN A 282 -12.42 -2.05 12.66
C ASN A 282 -11.44 -1.21 11.82
N SER A 283 -11.49 -1.35 10.49
CA SER A 283 -10.84 -0.44 9.54
C SER A 283 -11.80 0.60 8.97
N GLN A 284 -12.96 0.77 9.61
CA GLN A 284 -14.06 1.69 9.26
C GLN A 284 -14.83 1.28 7.99
N SER A 285 -14.14 0.88 6.92
CA SER A 285 -14.74 0.30 5.70
C SER A 285 -14.89 -1.23 5.76
N LEU A 286 -14.40 -1.86 6.82
CA LEU A 286 -14.60 -3.28 7.12
C LEU A 286 -14.49 -3.51 8.64
N LEU A 287 -15.49 -4.18 9.20
CA LEU A 287 -15.48 -4.62 10.59
C LEU A 287 -15.40 -6.15 10.65
N ARG A 288 -14.31 -6.67 11.19
CA ARG A 288 -14.03 -8.11 11.31
C ARG A 288 -14.28 -8.57 12.73
N VAL A 289 -15.09 -9.60 12.89
CA VAL A 289 -15.49 -10.12 14.20
C VAL A 289 -14.95 -11.54 14.39
N HIS A 290 -14.41 -11.76 15.59
CA HIS A 290 -14.02 -13.06 16.10
C HIS A 290 -14.90 -13.42 17.32
N VAL A 291 -15.53 -14.58 17.27
CA VAL A 291 -16.36 -15.12 18.35
C VAL A 291 -15.54 -16.14 19.14
N LYS A 292 -15.31 -15.87 20.43
CA LYS A 292 -14.42 -16.67 21.28
C LYS A 292 -14.93 -18.11 21.49
N ASN A 293 -16.24 -18.31 21.45
CA ASN A 293 -16.86 -19.62 21.44
C ASN A 293 -17.24 -20.03 20.00
N PRO A 294 -16.53 -21.00 19.37
CA PRO A 294 -16.81 -21.40 17.98
C PRO A 294 -18.23 -21.93 17.75
N LYS A 295 -18.90 -22.44 18.80
CA LYS A 295 -20.28 -22.94 18.72
C LYS A 295 -21.30 -21.81 18.52
N GLU A 296 -20.96 -20.58 18.92
CA GLU A 296 -21.84 -19.40 18.83
C GLU A 296 -21.74 -18.65 17.50
N VAL A 297 -20.75 -18.92 16.65
CA VAL A 297 -20.52 -18.17 15.40
C VAL A 297 -21.80 -18.08 14.54
N LYS A 298 -22.53 -19.18 14.39
CA LYS A 298 -23.77 -19.21 13.58
C LYS A 298 -24.91 -18.42 14.22
N SER A 299 -25.08 -18.47 15.53
CA SER A 299 -26.15 -17.72 16.22
C SER A 299 -25.83 -16.23 16.23
N VAL A 300 -24.58 -15.86 16.51
CA VAL A 300 -24.10 -14.47 16.46
C VAL A 300 -24.25 -13.87 15.06
N PHE A 301 -23.88 -14.62 14.02
CA PHE A 301 -24.11 -14.19 12.64
C PHE A 301 -25.59 -13.91 12.34
N LYS A 302 -26.50 -14.80 12.78
CA LYS A 302 -27.95 -14.57 12.61
C LYS A 302 -28.41 -13.33 13.35
N GLU A 303 -27.96 -13.14 14.59
CA GLU A 303 -28.31 -11.97 15.41
C GLU A 303 -27.82 -10.66 14.77
N LEU A 304 -26.55 -10.59 14.36
CA LEU A 304 -26.00 -9.44 13.64
C LEU A 304 -26.74 -9.18 12.33
N LYS A 305 -27.12 -10.23 11.59
CA LYS A 305 -27.84 -10.11 10.33
C LYS A 305 -29.30 -9.67 10.50
N MET A 306 -29.98 -10.10 11.57
CA MET A 306 -31.35 -9.67 11.87
C MET A 306 -31.42 -8.21 12.32
N ASN A 307 -30.38 -7.72 13.00
CA ASN A 307 -30.33 -6.36 13.53
C ASN A 307 -29.59 -5.37 12.61
N LYS A 308 -29.23 -5.77 11.38
CA LYS A 308 -28.54 -4.87 10.45
C LYS A 308 -29.47 -3.81 9.87
N THR A 309 -28.90 -2.67 9.50
CA THR A 309 -29.61 -1.66 8.70
C THR A 309 -29.46 -1.94 7.20
N GLY A 310 -30.10 -1.12 6.37
CA GLY A 310 -29.91 -1.15 4.92
C GLY A 310 -28.49 -0.73 4.47
N ASP A 311 -27.72 -0.11 5.35
CA ASP A 311 -26.45 0.57 5.05
C ASP A 311 -25.21 -0.31 5.11
N TYR A 312 -25.35 -1.57 5.55
CA TYR A 312 -24.25 -2.52 5.57
C TYR A 312 -24.74 -3.95 5.36
N GLU A 313 -23.82 -4.80 4.95
CA GLU A 313 -24.04 -6.23 4.80
C GLU A 313 -23.27 -7.02 5.86
N VAL A 314 -23.83 -8.16 6.25
CA VAL A 314 -23.23 -9.09 7.21
C VAL A 314 -22.97 -10.41 6.50
N TYR A 315 -21.70 -10.82 6.46
CA TYR A 315 -21.25 -12.05 5.84
C TYR A 315 -20.62 -12.97 6.88
N LEU A 316 -20.83 -14.28 6.70
CA LEU A 316 -19.85 -15.25 7.18
C LEU A 316 -18.65 -15.21 6.24
N ASP A 317 -17.45 -15.36 6.78
CA ASP A 317 -16.19 -15.53 6.05
C ASP A 317 -16.25 -16.48 4.84
N LYS A 318 -17.08 -17.52 4.91
CA LYS A 318 -17.31 -18.53 3.85
C LYS A 318 -18.25 -18.09 2.74
N LYS A 319 -18.86 -16.90 2.85
CA LYS A 319 -19.95 -16.44 2.00
C LYS A 319 -19.68 -15.10 1.31
N LEU A 320 -18.43 -14.61 1.34
CA LEU A 320 -18.05 -13.47 0.53
C LEU A 320 -18.04 -13.81 -0.97
N PRO A 321 -18.34 -12.85 -1.85
CA PRO A 321 -18.19 -13.02 -3.28
C PRO A 321 -16.81 -13.53 -3.68
N GLY A 322 -16.76 -14.58 -4.51
CA GLY A 322 -15.51 -15.27 -4.83
C GLY A 322 -14.48 -14.44 -5.59
N TYR A 323 -14.90 -13.36 -6.28
CA TYR A 323 -13.99 -12.46 -6.99
C TYR A 323 -13.18 -11.56 -6.05
N LEU A 324 -13.54 -11.46 -4.76
CA LEU A 324 -12.80 -10.66 -3.80
C LEU A 324 -11.54 -11.37 -3.28
N HIS A 325 -11.45 -12.70 -3.46
CA HIS A 325 -10.36 -13.51 -2.92
C HIS A 325 -10.12 -13.28 -1.40
N PHE A 326 -11.20 -12.95 -0.68
CA PHE A 326 -11.20 -12.57 0.74
C PHE A 326 -12.16 -13.44 1.57
N ALA A 327 -12.21 -14.73 1.27
CA ALA A 327 -13.03 -15.70 2.01
C ALA A 327 -12.16 -16.71 2.76
N ALA A 328 -12.75 -17.47 3.69
CA ALA A 328 -12.03 -18.46 4.50
C ALA A 328 -11.30 -19.54 3.68
N LYS A 329 -11.72 -19.78 2.44
CA LYS A 329 -11.06 -20.71 1.50
C LYS A 329 -9.77 -20.15 0.90
N ASP A 330 -9.63 -18.82 0.90
CA ASP A 330 -8.50 -18.08 0.35
C ASP A 330 -7.51 -17.76 1.48
N ASP A 331 -7.99 -17.56 2.72
CA ASP A 331 -7.18 -17.17 3.87
C ASP A 331 -6.17 -18.23 4.32
N ARG A 332 -4.91 -18.07 3.90
CA ARG A 332 -3.80 -18.99 4.22
C ARG A 332 -3.29 -18.83 5.67
N TYR A 333 -3.69 -17.76 6.36
CA TYR A 333 -3.16 -17.40 7.68
C TYR A 333 -4.23 -17.29 8.76
N ASN A 334 -5.52 -17.44 8.42
CA ASN A 334 -6.66 -17.36 9.33
C ASN A 334 -6.75 -16.01 10.07
N ARG A 335 -6.65 -14.90 9.32
CA ARG A 335 -6.61 -13.51 9.79
C ARG A 335 -7.82 -12.65 9.39
N ILE A 336 -8.65 -13.09 8.44
CA ILE A 336 -9.77 -12.25 7.94
C ILE A 336 -10.92 -12.10 8.95
N GLY A 337 -11.03 -13.00 9.94
CA GLY A 337 -12.16 -13.04 10.90
C GLY A 337 -13.26 -14.01 10.46
N GLN A 338 -14.26 -14.25 11.33
CA GLN A 338 -15.32 -15.24 11.10
C GLN A 338 -16.61 -14.62 10.56
N ILE A 339 -16.90 -13.40 10.99
CA ILE A 339 -18.08 -12.63 10.59
C ILE A 339 -17.58 -11.25 10.15
N LEU A 340 -17.99 -10.83 8.95
CA LEU A 340 -17.59 -9.57 8.34
C LEU A 340 -18.80 -8.66 8.22
N LEU A 341 -18.66 -7.44 8.73
CA LEU A 341 -19.62 -6.35 8.55
C LEU A 341 -19.02 -5.37 7.55
N ILE A 342 -19.67 -5.23 6.39
CA ILE A 342 -19.17 -4.43 5.26
C ILE A 342 -20.16 -3.29 5.02
N PRO A 343 -19.80 -2.03 5.32
CA PRO A 343 -20.64 -0.88 5.02
C PRO A 343 -20.75 -0.63 3.52
N LYS A 344 -21.90 -0.11 3.09
CA LYS A 344 -22.10 0.39 1.74
C LYS A 344 -21.48 1.78 1.66
N ALA A 345 -20.58 2.01 0.71
CA ALA A 345 -20.01 3.34 0.51
C ALA A 345 -21.13 4.40 0.32
N PRO A 346 -20.96 5.62 0.85
CA PRO A 346 -19.78 6.14 1.56
C PRO A 346 -19.83 5.96 3.10
N LYS A 347 -20.64 5.03 3.62
CA LYS A 347 -20.78 4.80 5.06
C LYS A 347 -19.56 4.12 5.65
N ILE A 348 -19.31 4.42 6.92
CA ILE A 348 -18.23 3.84 7.72
C ILE A 348 -18.72 3.41 9.09
N PHE A 349 -18.05 2.44 9.69
CA PHE A 349 -18.19 2.10 11.10
C PHE A 349 -17.30 2.97 11.98
N LEU A 350 -17.87 3.60 13.00
CA LEU A 350 -17.15 4.34 14.03
C LEU A 350 -17.49 3.86 15.44
N GLU A 351 -16.46 3.83 16.29
CA GLU A 351 -16.65 3.68 17.72
C GLU A 351 -17.16 4.99 18.33
N LYS A 352 -17.94 4.88 19.41
CA LYS A 352 -18.56 6.04 20.06
C LYS A 352 -17.51 7.08 20.47
N GLY A 353 -17.72 8.33 20.05
CA GLY A 353 -16.84 9.46 20.35
C GLY A 353 -15.61 9.59 19.44
N GLN A 354 -15.42 8.67 18.49
CA GLN A 354 -14.36 8.79 17.50
C GLN A 354 -14.79 9.69 16.34
N LYS A 355 -13.80 10.33 15.72
CA LYS A 355 -13.96 11.09 14.47
C LYS A 355 -13.32 10.33 13.32
N THR A 356 -13.72 10.68 12.11
CA THR A 356 -13.11 10.18 10.88
C THR A 356 -12.51 11.33 10.08
N SER A 357 -11.71 10.96 9.08
CA SER A 357 -11.15 11.84 8.06
C SER A 357 -12.19 12.15 6.98
N ALA A 358 -11.96 13.17 6.15
CA ALA A 358 -12.88 13.56 5.07
C ALA A 358 -12.95 12.51 3.95
N GLY A 359 -11.81 11.95 3.55
CA GLY A 359 -11.75 10.81 2.63
C GLY A 359 -11.56 9.48 3.36
N LYS A 360 -12.04 8.39 2.77
CA LYS A 360 -11.67 7.00 3.12
C LYS A 360 -11.54 6.10 1.90
N HIS A 361 -10.92 4.96 2.13
CA HIS A 361 -10.78 3.86 1.19
C HIS A 361 -11.02 2.51 1.90
N GLY A 362 -10.94 1.41 1.15
CA GLY A 362 -11.08 0.03 1.64
C GLY A 362 -12.34 -0.70 1.19
N TYR A 363 -13.19 -0.06 0.38
CA TYR A 363 -14.40 -0.66 -0.16
C TYR A 363 -14.10 -1.62 -1.32
N ASP A 364 -15.13 -2.31 -1.82
CA ASP A 364 -15.02 -3.18 -2.99
C ASP A 364 -14.82 -2.35 -4.27
N PRO A 365 -13.66 -2.45 -4.95
CA PRO A 365 -13.36 -1.63 -6.13
C PRO A 365 -14.18 -2.00 -7.38
N LYS A 366 -14.90 -3.13 -7.36
CA LYS A 366 -15.86 -3.47 -8.40
C LYS A 366 -17.19 -2.74 -8.23
N LEU A 367 -17.56 -2.43 -6.99
CA LEU A 367 -18.82 -1.76 -6.66
C LEU A 367 -18.66 -0.26 -6.46
N VAL A 368 -17.47 0.19 -6.06
CA VAL A 368 -17.14 1.58 -5.75
C VAL A 368 -15.99 2.03 -6.67
N PRO A 369 -16.28 2.62 -7.84
CA PRO A 369 -15.28 3.02 -8.81
C PRO A 369 -14.21 3.96 -8.24
N GLU A 370 -14.55 4.75 -7.22
CA GLU A 370 -13.61 5.65 -6.54
C GLU A 370 -12.46 4.91 -5.85
N MET A 371 -12.56 3.60 -5.63
CA MET A 371 -11.47 2.78 -5.10
C MET A 371 -10.48 2.34 -6.17
N LYS A 372 -10.81 2.50 -7.46
CA LYS A 372 -9.90 2.14 -8.54
C LYS A 372 -8.68 3.05 -8.55
N SER A 373 -7.54 2.48 -8.90
CA SER A 373 -6.24 3.14 -8.82
C SER A 373 -5.60 3.31 -10.19
N THR A 374 -4.50 4.05 -10.24
CA THR A 374 -3.78 4.37 -11.47
C THR A 374 -2.78 3.28 -11.86
N PHE A 375 -2.61 3.06 -13.17
CA PHE A 375 -1.47 2.33 -13.75
C PHE A 375 -1.04 3.01 -15.06
N TYR A 376 0.18 3.51 -15.07
CA TYR A 376 0.89 4.03 -16.25
C TYR A 376 2.26 3.36 -16.34
N ALA A 377 2.74 3.13 -17.56
CA ALA A 377 4.04 2.53 -17.79
C ALA A 377 4.67 3.07 -19.06
N TRP A 378 5.96 3.41 -19.01
CA TRP A 378 6.70 3.96 -20.14
C TRP A 378 8.17 3.56 -20.09
N GLY A 379 8.83 3.61 -21.24
CA GLY A 379 10.21 3.15 -21.42
C GLY A 379 10.35 2.05 -22.47
N PRO A 380 11.58 1.64 -22.82
CA PRO A 380 11.86 0.80 -23.99
C PRO A 380 11.19 -0.59 -23.99
N ALA A 381 10.84 -1.13 -22.82
CA ALA A 381 10.15 -2.42 -22.71
C ALA A 381 8.67 -2.35 -23.13
N PHE A 382 8.07 -1.16 -23.10
CA PHE A 382 6.63 -0.97 -23.32
C PHE A 382 6.30 -0.57 -24.75
N ARG A 383 5.10 -0.94 -25.19
CA ARG A 383 4.48 -0.36 -26.38
C ARG A 383 4.10 1.09 -26.11
N ASN A 384 3.95 1.85 -27.19
CA ASN A 384 3.64 3.27 -27.11
C ASN A 384 2.20 3.52 -27.55
N ASN A 385 1.60 4.62 -27.07
CA ASN A 385 0.25 5.07 -27.43
C ASN A 385 -0.83 4.01 -27.18
N GLN A 386 -0.75 3.27 -26.07
CA GLN A 386 -1.68 2.18 -25.79
C GLN A 386 -2.53 2.46 -24.55
N VAL A 387 -3.86 2.48 -24.74
CA VAL A 387 -4.83 2.45 -23.64
C VAL A 387 -5.37 1.03 -23.47
N ILE A 388 -5.16 0.41 -22.31
CA ILE A 388 -5.66 -0.94 -21.99
C ILE A 388 -6.91 -0.89 -21.12
N ASN A 389 -7.67 -1.99 -21.12
CA ASN A 389 -8.81 -2.16 -20.23
C ASN A 389 -8.39 -2.33 -18.77
N GLU A 390 -9.37 -2.30 -17.87
CA GLU A 390 -9.15 -2.50 -16.45
C GLU A 390 -8.55 -3.89 -16.15
N PHE A 391 -7.68 -3.96 -15.15
CA PHE A 391 -7.04 -5.20 -14.72
C PHE A 391 -6.70 -5.18 -13.23
N GLU A 392 -6.52 -6.35 -12.61
CA GLU A 392 -6.23 -6.47 -11.18
C GLU A 392 -4.75 -6.21 -10.83
N ASN A 393 -4.49 -5.54 -9.70
CA ASN A 393 -3.15 -5.13 -9.29
C ASN A 393 -2.14 -6.28 -9.09
N VAL A 394 -2.61 -7.49 -8.74
CA VAL A 394 -1.75 -8.69 -8.62
C VAL A 394 -1.01 -9.03 -9.93
N ASN A 395 -1.48 -8.55 -11.08
CA ASN A 395 -0.84 -8.78 -12.37
C ASN A 395 0.42 -7.92 -12.61
N VAL A 396 0.68 -6.91 -11.76
CA VAL A 396 1.88 -6.06 -11.89
C VAL A 396 3.16 -6.83 -11.55
N TYR A 397 3.15 -7.65 -10.50
CA TYR A 397 4.31 -8.47 -10.11
C TYR A 397 4.92 -9.29 -11.24
N PRO A 398 4.16 -10.16 -11.96
CA PRO A 398 4.73 -10.93 -13.05
C PRO A 398 5.17 -10.09 -14.24
N LEU A 399 4.55 -8.92 -14.47
CA LEU A 399 5.01 -7.98 -15.50
C LEU A 399 6.41 -7.45 -15.17
N VAL A 400 6.64 -6.99 -13.93
CA VAL A 400 7.94 -6.47 -13.52
C VAL A 400 9.01 -7.56 -13.60
N ALA A 401 8.70 -8.77 -13.13
CA ALA A 401 9.61 -9.90 -13.23
C ALA A 401 9.97 -10.24 -14.68
N GLU A 402 9.02 -10.19 -15.62
CA GLU A 402 9.30 -10.43 -17.05
C GLU A 402 10.23 -9.37 -17.65
N ILE A 403 10.08 -8.09 -17.27
CA ILE A 403 10.94 -7.00 -17.76
C ILE A 403 12.38 -7.16 -17.25
N LEU A 404 12.53 -7.53 -15.98
CA LEU A 404 13.83 -7.76 -15.34
C LEU A 404 14.44 -9.14 -15.65
N ASP A 405 13.75 -9.98 -16.43
CA ASP A 405 14.09 -11.38 -16.71
C ASP A 405 14.30 -12.24 -15.44
N LEU A 406 13.49 -12.00 -14.42
CA LEU A 406 13.50 -12.75 -13.16
C LEU A 406 12.55 -13.94 -13.22
N LYS A 407 13.05 -15.11 -12.77
CA LYS A 407 12.25 -16.34 -12.74
C LYS A 407 11.40 -16.41 -11.49
N ILE A 408 10.08 -16.40 -11.66
CA ILE A 408 9.14 -16.66 -10.57
C ILE A 408 8.99 -18.18 -10.38
N ASN A 409 9.54 -18.71 -9.30
CA ASN A 409 9.46 -20.14 -8.97
C ASN A 409 8.28 -20.49 -8.04
N GLU A 410 7.65 -19.48 -7.44
CA GLU A 410 6.54 -19.66 -6.50
C GLU A 410 5.19 -19.43 -7.18
N LYS A 411 4.13 -20.01 -6.63
CA LYS A 411 2.78 -19.79 -7.14
C LYS A 411 2.31 -18.38 -6.78
N THR A 412 2.01 -17.58 -7.80
CA THR A 412 1.37 -16.25 -7.68
C THR A 412 -0.09 -16.32 -8.12
N ASP A 413 -0.87 -15.30 -7.75
CA ASP A 413 -2.23 -15.09 -8.25
C ASP A 413 -2.22 -14.26 -9.55
N GLY A 414 -1.24 -13.36 -9.67
CA GLY A 414 -0.99 -12.57 -10.86
C GLY A 414 -0.76 -13.42 -12.12
N LYS A 415 -1.32 -12.96 -13.24
CA LYS A 415 -1.26 -13.59 -14.54
C LYS A 415 -0.51 -12.69 -15.51
N LEU A 416 0.71 -13.10 -15.90
CA LEU A 416 1.53 -12.37 -16.88
C LEU A 416 0.75 -12.08 -18.18
N ASN A 417 -0.04 -13.03 -18.67
CA ASN A 417 -0.80 -12.89 -19.92
C ASN A 417 -1.78 -11.70 -19.94
N THR A 418 -2.17 -11.17 -18.77
CA THR A 418 -3.01 -9.98 -18.67
C THR A 418 -2.26 -8.74 -19.17
N LEU A 419 -0.97 -8.60 -18.86
CA LEU A 419 -0.18 -7.41 -19.16
C LEU A 419 0.93 -7.66 -20.20
N LYS A 420 1.29 -8.91 -20.50
CA LYS A 420 2.26 -9.25 -21.55
C LYS A 420 1.99 -8.57 -22.90
N PRO A 421 0.73 -8.39 -23.36
CA PRO A 421 0.46 -7.70 -24.62
C PRO A 421 0.88 -6.24 -24.68
N ILE A 422 1.23 -5.61 -23.55
CA ILE A 422 1.70 -4.22 -23.50
C ILE A 422 3.21 -4.09 -23.68
N LEU A 423 3.94 -5.21 -23.65
CA LEU A 423 5.38 -5.23 -23.89
C LEU A 423 5.69 -5.20 -25.38
N GLN A 424 6.84 -4.62 -25.74
CA GLN A 424 7.41 -4.78 -27.07
C GLN A 424 7.76 -6.26 -27.29
N LEU A 425 7.66 -6.72 -28.55
CA LEU A 425 8.17 -8.04 -28.90
C LEU A 425 9.69 -8.01 -28.77
N LYS A 426 10.26 -8.92 -27.98
CA LYS A 426 11.71 -9.16 -27.95
C LYS A 426 12.14 -9.47 -29.41
N LYS A 427 12.97 -8.60 -29.99
CA LYS A 427 13.49 -8.77 -31.35
C LYS A 427 14.44 -9.96 -31.44
#